data_AF-A0A8T6SDX1-F1
#
_entry.id   AF-A0A8T6SDX1-F1
#
_cell.length_a   1.000
_cell.length_b   1.000
_cell.length_c   1.000
_cell.angle_alpha   90.00
_cell.angle_beta   90.00
_cell.angle_gamma   90.00
#
_symmetry.space_group_name_H-M   'P 1'
#
loop_
_entity.id
_entity.type
_entity.pdbx_description
1 polymer ?
#
loop_
_entity_poly.entity_id
_entity_poly.type
_entity_poly.pdbx_seq_one_letter_code
_entity_poly.pdbx_strand_id
1 'polypeptide(L)'
;MRPGLVIGRGGRNIRELAEILEEKFEVSNPQISVSEMEIPELNAYVIASRIASALQRGVHYRRSGYWALNRVMEAGALGAEIIISGKLRSRRGRYEKF
;
A
#
# COMPACT_ATOMS: atom_id res chain seq x y z
N MET A 1 -7.64 -1.66 0.56
CA MET A 1 -8.00 -0.26 0.85
C MET A 1 -9.50 -0.21 1.11
N ARG A 2 -10.00 0.69 1.97
CA ARG A 2 -11.45 0.81 2.20
C ARG A 2 -12.04 1.76 1.17
N PRO A 3 -13.01 1.37 0.33
CA PRO A 3 -13.56 2.22 -0.73
C PRO A 3 -14.10 3.54 -0.23
N GLY A 4 -14.70 3.56 0.97
CA GLY A 4 -15.23 4.79 1.56
C GLY A 4 -14.19 5.89 1.73
N LEU A 5 -12.90 5.54 1.88
CA LEU A 5 -11.82 6.53 1.90
C LEU A 5 -11.50 7.05 0.49
N VAL A 6 -11.56 6.17 -0.52
CA VAL A 6 -11.28 6.51 -1.93
C VAL A 6 -12.37 7.39 -2.51
N ILE A 7 -13.65 7.12 -2.16
CA ILE A 7 -14.82 7.91 -2.59
C ILE A 7 -14.80 9.32 -1.96
N GLY A 8 -14.28 9.44 -0.74
CA GLY A 8 -14.30 10.69 0.03
C GLY A 8 -15.70 11.05 0.56
N ARG A 9 -15.80 12.10 1.37
CA ARG A 9 -17.10 12.55 1.91
C ARG A 9 -17.97 13.10 0.78
N GLY A 10 -19.12 12.46 0.53
CA GLY A 10 -20.09 12.89 -0.48
C GLY A 10 -19.62 12.74 -1.93
N GLY A 11 -18.65 11.85 -2.21
CA GLY A 11 -18.15 11.61 -3.57
C GLY A 11 -17.18 12.65 -4.11
N ARG A 12 -16.66 13.53 -3.26
CA ARG A 12 -15.75 14.63 -3.66
C ARG A 12 -14.50 14.12 -4.39
N ASN A 13 -13.84 13.10 -3.85
CA ASN A 13 -12.60 12.59 -4.44
C ASN A 13 -12.82 11.95 -5.80
N ILE A 14 -13.98 11.32 -6.04
CA ILE A 14 -14.31 10.75 -7.35
C ILE A 14 -14.51 11.86 -8.39
N ARG A 15 -15.16 12.97 -8.03
CA ARG A 15 -15.33 14.11 -8.95
C ARG A 15 -13.98 14.74 -9.30
N GLU A 16 -13.13 14.96 -8.31
CA GLU A 16 -11.78 15.49 -8.51
C GLU A 16 -10.94 14.56 -9.40
N LEU A 17 -11.04 13.24 -9.21
CA LEU A 17 -10.39 12.26 -10.09
C LEU A 17 -10.95 12.28 -11.51
N ALA A 18 -12.26 12.47 -11.68
CA ALA A 18 -12.88 12.58 -12.99
C ALA A 18 -12.41 13.84 -13.73
N GLU A 19 -12.34 14.99 -13.05
CA GLU A 19 -11.82 16.26 -13.60
C GLU A 19 -10.35 16.10 -14.04
N ILE A 20 -9.50 15.47 -13.22
CA ILE A 20 -8.11 15.20 -13.58
C ILE A 20 -7.99 14.31 -14.82
N LEU A 21 -8.89 13.33 -14.97
CA LEU A 21 -8.91 12.44 -16.14
C LEU A 21 -9.37 13.16 -17.41
N GLU A 22 -10.36 14.04 -17.30
CA GLU A 22 -10.81 14.91 -18.39
C GLU A 22 -9.69 15.86 -18.83
N GLU A 23 -9.05 16.57 -17.90
CA GLU A 23 -8.04 17.59 -18.21
C GLU A 23 -6.71 17.00 -18.72
N LYS A 24 -6.23 15.91 -18.12
CA LYS A 24 -4.90 15.35 -18.48
C LYS A 24 -4.94 14.36 -19.62
N PHE A 25 -6.04 13.64 -19.79
CA PHE A 25 -6.12 12.51 -20.70
C PHE A 25 -7.21 12.69 -21.76
N GLU A 26 -7.92 13.83 -21.77
CA GLU A 26 -8.98 14.17 -22.73
C GLU A 26 -10.08 13.09 -22.82
N VAL A 27 -10.29 12.35 -21.73
CA VAL A 27 -11.30 11.29 -21.66
C VAL A 27 -12.65 11.95 -21.42
N SER A 28 -13.58 11.80 -22.35
CA SER A 28 -14.92 12.36 -22.20
C SER A 28 -15.77 11.54 -21.22
N ASN A 29 -16.31 12.22 -20.21
CA ASN A 29 -17.26 11.68 -19.24
C ASN A 29 -16.79 10.37 -18.54
N PRO A 30 -15.62 10.39 -17.85
CA PRO A 30 -15.03 9.20 -17.27
C PRO A 30 -15.89 8.63 -16.14
N GLN A 31 -16.24 7.34 -16.25
CA GLN A 31 -16.98 6.60 -15.23
C GLN A 31 -16.00 5.84 -14.33
N ILE A 32 -15.94 6.21 -13.05
CA ILE A 32 -15.02 5.62 -12.08
C ILE A 32 -15.79 4.62 -11.21
N SER A 33 -15.43 3.34 -11.32
CA SER A 33 -15.93 2.29 -10.44
C SER A 33 -14.88 1.92 -9.40
N VAL A 34 -15.30 1.64 -8.17
CA VAL A 34 -14.41 1.22 -7.09
C VAL A 34 -14.75 -0.20 -6.70
N SER A 35 -13.81 -1.11 -6.91
CA SER A 35 -13.90 -2.50 -6.48
C SER A 35 -13.17 -2.69 -5.16
N GLU A 36 -13.80 -3.41 -4.22
CA GLU A 36 -13.14 -3.86 -3.01
C GLU A 36 -12.13 -4.96 -3.30
N MET A 37 -11.06 -4.96 -2.51
CA MET A 37 -10.08 -6.04 -2.52
C MET A 37 -10.43 -6.99 -1.37
N GLU A 38 -10.73 -8.24 -1.70
CA GLU A 38 -11.20 -9.24 -0.73
C GLU A 38 -10.19 -9.51 0.38
N ILE A 39 -8.92 -9.76 0.03
CA ILE A 39 -7.84 -10.04 0.98
C ILE A 39 -6.66 -9.10 0.73
N PRO A 40 -6.63 -7.93 1.39
CA PRO A 40 -5.55 -6.95 1.24
C PRO A 40 -4.16 -7.48 1.60
N GLU A 41 -4.10 -8.48 2.48
CA GLU A 41 -2.88 -9.12 2.96
C GLU A 41 -2.15 -9.91 1.86
N LEU A 42 -2.86 -10.39 0.83
CA LEU A 42 -2.26 -11.09 -0.31
C LEU A 42 -1.75 -10.13 -1.39
N ASN A 43 -2.01 -8.83 -1.25
CA ASN A 43 -1.53 -7.83 -2.20
C ASN A 43 -0.19 -7.22 -1.73
N ALA A 44 0.86 -7.48 -2.52
CA ALA A 44 2.21 -7.01 -2.22
C ALA A 44 2.32 -5.48 -2.07
N TYR A 45 1.60 -4.71 -2.90
CA TYR A 45 1.62 -3.25 -2.83
C TYR A 45 1.01 -2.73 -1.52
N VAL A 46 -0.09 -3.35 -1.07
CA VAL A 46 -0.74 -2.99 0.20
C VAL A 46 0.18 -3.28 1.39
N ILE A 47 0.82 -4.46 1.41
CA ILE A 47 1.77 -4.83 2.46
C ILE A 47 2.99 -3.92 2.47
N ALA A 48 3.59 -3.64 1.30
CA ALA A 48 4.71 -2.71 1.18
C ALA A 48 4.36 -1.30 1.68
N SER A 49 3.17 -0.80 1.32
CA SER A 49 2.66 0.51 1.80
C SER A 49 2.50 0.53 3.32
N ARG A 50 2.01 -0.56 3.92
CA ARG A 50 1.88 -0.71 5.38
C ARG A 50 3.25 -0.73 6.06
N ILE A 51 4.23 -1.45 5.51
CA ILE A 51 5.61 -1.47 6.03
C ILE A 51 6.21 -0.06 5.97
N ALA A 52 6.11 0.62 4.84
CA ALA A 52 6.61 1.99 4.68
C ALA A 52 5.99 2.93 5.71
N SER A 53 4.67 2.86 5.89
CA SER A 53 3.94 3.65 6.88
C SER A 53 4.38 3.34 8.32
N ALA A 54 4.66 2.07 8.64
CA ALA A 54 5.17 1.68 9.95
C ALA A 54 6.59 2.22 10.20
N LEU A 55 7.46 2.15 9.19
CA LEU A 55 8.81 2.72 9.25
C LEU A 55 8.77 4.25 9.44
N GLN A 56 7.88 4.95 8.74
CA GLN A 56 7.68 6.40 8.91
C GLN A 56 7.21 6.79 10.31
N ARG A 57 6.43 5.93 10.97
CA ARG A 57 6.02 6.10 12.38
C ARG A 57 7.12 5.73 13.38
N GLY A 58 8.32 5.34 12.93
CA GLY A 58 9.44 4.97 13.79
C GLY A 58 9.42 3.53 14.28
N VAL A 59 8.59 2.64 13.72
CA VAL A 59 8.64 1.22 14.05
C VAL A 59 9.94 0.62 13.49
N HIS A 60 10.67 -0.11 14.34
CA HIS A 60 11.93 -0.73 13.96
C HIS A 60 11.75 -1.71 12.78
N TYR A 61 12.63 -1.64 11.78
CA TYR A 61 12.49 -2.36 10.50
C TYR A 61 12.29 -3.88 10.65
N ARG A 62 13.01 -4.53 11.57
CA ARG A 62 12.81 -5.97 11.86
C ARG A 62 11.41 -6.29 12.36
N ARG A 63 10.83 -5.44 13.21
CA ARG A 63 9.47 -5.64 13.73
C ARG A 63 8.46 -5.50 12.60
N SER A 64 8.62 -4.49 11.75
CA SER A 64 7.77 -4.28 10.58
C SER A 64 7.88 -5.44 9.57
N GLY A 65 9.09 -5.96 9.32
CA GLY A 65 9.35 -7.09 8.43
C GLY A 65 8.67 -8.37 8.89
N TYR A 66 8.94 -8.83 10.12
CA TYR A 66 8.31 -10.04 10.66
C TYR A 66 6.79 -9.91 10.81
N TRP A 67 6.30 -8.74 11.24
CA TRP A 67 4.86 -8.50 11.31
C TRP A 67 4.19 -8.65 9.93
N ALA A 68 4.81 -8.09 8.88
CA ALA A 68 4.28 -8.18 7.53
C ALA A 68 4.37 -9.61 6.97
N LEU A 69 5.48 -10.31 7.21
CA LEU A 69 5.65 -11.71 6.78
C LEU A 69 4.58 -12.61 7.42
N ASN A 70 4.41 -12.52 8.74
CA ASN A 70 3.40 -13.30 9.46
C ASN A 70 1.99 -12.99 8.95
N ARG A 71 1.65 -11.71 8.74
CA ARG A 71 0.37 -11.29 8.17
C ARG A 71 0.08 -11.92 6.80
N VAL A 72 1.09 -11.98 5.94
CA VAL A 72 0.96 -12.53 4.59
C VAL A 72 0.79 -14.06 4.65
N MET A 73 1.58 -14.73 5.49
CA MET A 73 1.46 -16.18 5.68
C MET A 73 0.14 -16.59 6.33
N GLU A 74 -0.32 -15.85 7.35
CA GLU A 74 -1.64 -16.04 8.01
C GLU A 74 -2.81 -15.86 7.04
N ALA A 75 -2.66 -15.00 6.03
CA ALA A 75 -3.66 -14.80 4.99
C ALA A 75 -3.70 -15.94 3.94
N GLY A 76 -2.85 -16.95 4.06
CA GLY A 76 -2.85 -18.14 3.21
C GLY A 76 -1.91 -18.07 2.00
N ALA A 77 -0.89 -17.20 2.03
CA ALA A 77 0.12 -17.18 0.98
C ALA A 77 0.96 -18.48 0.98
N LEU A 78 1.36 -18.93 -0.22
CA LEU A 78 2.29 -20.06 -0.38
C LEU A 78 3.69 -19.75 0.18
N GLY A 79 4.07 -18.47 0.12
CA GLY A 79 5.34 -17.96 0.60
C GLY A 79 5.45 -16.46 0.29
N ALA A 80 6.34 -15.78 1.01
CA ALA A 80 6.65 -14.38 0.78
C ALA A 80 8.12 -14.10 1.12
N GLU A 81 8.73 -13.16 0.39
CA GLU A 81 10.05 -12.60 0.71
C GLU A 81 9.90 -11.08 0.81
N ILE A 82 10.37 -10.50 1.91
CA ILE A 82 10.33 -9.06 2.13
C ILE A 82 11.76 -8.54 2.28
N ILE A 83 12.16 -7.64 1.39
CA ILE A 83 13.48 -7.01 1.43
C ILE A 83 13.32 -5.54 1.84
N ILE A 84 13.95 -5.17 2.96
CA ILE A 84 14.04 -3.77 3.40
C ILE A 84 15.48 -3.31 3.24
N SER A 85 15.71 -2.27 2.44
CA SER A 85 17.03 -1.71 2.18
C SER A 85 17.12 -0.23 2.56
N GLY A 86 18.32 0.20 2.96
CA GLY A 86 18.60 1.59 3.33
C GLY A 86 19.58 1.71 4.49
N LYS A 87 19.59 2.89 5.13
CA LYS A 87 20.43 3.18 6.30
C LYS A 87 19.73 2.70 7.58
N LEU A 88 19.68 1.38 7.77
CA LEU A 88 18.84 0.74 8.79
C LEU A 88 19.36 0.92 10.22
N ARG A 89 20.66 0.68 10.44
CA ARG A 89 21.31 0.82 11.76
C ARG A 89 22.43 1.85 11.80
N SER A 90 23.05 2.13 10.67
CA SER A 90 24.20 3.04 10.58
C SER A 90 24.07 3.94 9.37
N ARG A 91 25.00 4.88 9.24
CA ARG A 91 25.07 5.80 8.10
C ARG A 91 25.36 5.08 6.77
N ARG A 92 25.75 3.80 6.80
CA ARG A 92 25.98 2.97 5.61
C ARG A 92 24.71 2.21 5.20
N GLY A 93 24.48 2.12 3.90
CA GLY A 93 23.39 1.33 3.35
C GLY A 93 23.56 -0.17 3.64
N ARG A 94 22.47 -0.83 4.02
CA ARG A 94 22.36 -2.27 4.22
C ARG A 94 20.98 -2.73 3.73
N TYR A 95 20.82 -4.02 3.51
CA TYR A 95 19.51 -4.63 3.31
C TYR A 95 19.35 -5.81 4.27
N GLU A 96 18.12 -6.08 4.67
CA GLU A 96 17.75 -7.32 5.36
C GLU A 96 16.55 -7.95 4.66
N LYS A 97 16.55 -9.28 4.65
CA LYS A 97 15.51 -10.14 4.10
C LYS A 97 14.73 -10.77 5.25
N PHE A 98 13.42 -10.87 5.08
CA PHE A 98 12.48 -11.51 5.99
C PHE A 98 11.64 -12.50 5.21
#